data_AF-A0A1V5ABZ1-F1
#
_entry.id   AF-A0A1V5ABZ1-F1
#
_cell.length_a   1.000
_cell.length_b   1.000
_cell.length_c   1.000
_cell.angle_alpha   90.00
_cell.angle_beta   90.00
_cell.angle_gamma   90.00
#
_symmetry.space_group_name_H-M   'P 1'
#
loop_
_entity.id
_entity.type
_entity.pdbx_description
1 polymer ?
#
loop_
_entity_poly.entity_id
_entity_poly.type
_entity_poly.pdbx_seq_one_letter_code
_entity_poly.pdbx_strand_id
1 'polypeptide(L)'
;MVSESWKKGLKYFFIAVIIILLILFGTIFYLFDQSSRQSERHNFDYSIQLSYARTIENVTILIPIPLLNGTSVLAEPFLNRTVHGIPDDWNLSIERVNGMPMLAIRAVRMVPEYHGFPIAIEPGQSPLPTTLAPGTEYSSDTPILQPISIGTMHSVQRTIDTHNPVGNEPVFVPDGEFILLTSTPKTPRLGKEYSHSVPAYLSFTTDRPAEVHIATSIQGTNSIWWGGWVYNSYADTVTLDSDHSIGWTNATASLYTEEGIYY
;
A
#
# COMPACT_ATOMS: atom_id res chain seq x y z
N MET A 1 17.26 -55.10 -44.77
CA MET A 1 17.95 -55.41 -43.50
C MET A 1 18.85 -54.22 -43.17
N VAL A 2 18.54 -53.43 -42.14
CA VAL A 2 19.37 -52.27 -41.74
C VAL A 2 20.67 -52.77 -41.14
N SER A 3 21.82 -52.28 -41.62
CA SER A 3 23.15 -52.74 -41.17
C SER A 3 23.36 -52.43 -39.68
N GLU A 4 24.10 -53.29 -38.98
CA GLU A 4 24.43 -53.09 -37.56
C GLU A 4 25.13 -51.75 -37.28
N SER A 5 25.96 -51.30 -38.23
CA SER A 5 26.66 -50.01 -38.16
C SER A 5 25.67 -48.84 -38.16
N TRP A 6 24.62 -48.91 -38.99
CA TRP A 6 23.56 -47.89 -39.03
C TRP A 6 22.78 -47.84 -37.71
N LYS A 7 22.48 -49.00 -37.10
CA LYS A 7 21.81 -49.06 -35.79
C LYS A 7 22.66 -48.45 -34.67
N LYS A 8 23.98 -48.68 -34.69
CA LYS A 8 24.93 -48.09 -33.72
C LYS A 8 25.06 -46.57 -33.91
N GLY A 9 25.19 -46.10 -35.15
CA GLY A 9 25.23 -44.67 -35.47
C GLY A 9 23.96 -43.94 -35.01
N LEU A 10 22.79 -44.52 -35.26
CA LEU A 10 21.51 -43.99 -34.81
C LEU A 10 21.41 -43.93 -33.28
N LYS A 11 21.90 -44.95 -32.56
CA LYS A 11 21.96 -44.96 -31.10
C LYS A 11 22.82 -43.82 -30.55
N TYR A 12 24.03 -43.62 -31.08
CA TYR A 12 24.91 -42.53 -30.64
C TYR A 12 24.33 -41.16 -30.96
N PHE A 13 23.66 -41.02 -32.11
CA PHE A 13 22.93 -39.80 -32.45
C PHE A 13 21.82 -39.49 -31.42
N PHE A 14 20.98 -40.46 -31.08
CA PHE A 14 19.94 -40.26 -30.06
C PHE A 14 20.53 -39.91 -28.69
N ILE A 15 21.63 -40.57 -28.28
CA ILE A 15 22.32 -40.23 -27.03
C ILE A 15 22.83 -38.78 -27.07
N ALA A 16 23.45 -38.35 -28.17
CA ALA A 16 23.92 -36.98 -28.32
C ALA A 16 22.77 -35.96 -28.28
N VAL A 17 21.65 -36.25 -28.95
CA VAL A 17 20.45 -35.40 -28.91
C VAL A 17 19.90 -35.29 -27.48
N ILE A 18 19.82 -36.40 -26.74
CA ILE A 18 19.36 -36.40 -25.35
C ILE A 18 20.29 -35.55 -24.48
N ILE A 19 21.60 -35.68 -24.63
CA ILE A 19 22.59 -34.87 -23.88
C ILE A 19 22.41 -33.38 -24.19
N ILE A 20 22.26 -33.02 -25.47
CA ILE A 20 22.02 -31.64 -25.89
C ILE A 20 20.73 -31.09 -25.28
N LEU A 21 19.64 -31.86 -25.30
CA LEU A 21 18.38 -31.46 -24.69
C LEU A 21 18.52 -31.25 -23.18
N LEU A 22 19.22 -32.14 -22.48
CA LEU A 22 19.47 -31.99 -21.04
C LEU A 22 20.27 -30.72 -20.72
N ILE A 23 21.30 -30.42 -21.50
CA ILE A 23 22.09 -29.18 -21.34
C ILE A 23 21.20 -27.96 -21.61
N LEU A 24 20.39 -28.00 -22.67
CA LEU A 24 19.50 -26.90 -23.03
C LEU A 24 18.46 -26.64 -21.94
N PHE A 25 17.74 -27.67 -21.48
CA PHE A 25 16.77 -27.54 -20.40
C PHE A 25 17.41 -27.08 -19.08
N GLY A 26 18.58 -27.64 -18.72
CA GLY A 26 19.31 -27.21 -17.54
C GLY A 26 19.72 -25.74 -17.62
N THR A 27 20.18 -25.28 -18.78
CA THR A 27 20.56 -23.87 -19.00
C THR A 27 19.34 -22.96 -18.94
N ILE A 28 18.23 -23.32 -19.59
CA ILE A 28 16.98 -22.54 -19.55
C ILE A 28 16.47 -22.43 -18.11
N PHE A 29 16.42 -23.55 -17.38
CA PHE A 29 15.96 -23.57 -16.00
C PHE A 29 16.85 -22.71 -15.09
N TYR A 30 18.17 -22.80 -15.26
CA TYR A 30 19.12 -21.97 -14.52
C TYR A 30 18.95 -20.48 -14.81
N LEU A 31 18.88 -20.09 -16.09
CA LEU A 31 18.66 -18.69 -16.47
C LEU A 31 17.33 -18.16 -15.95
N PHE A 32 16.31 -19.01 -15.95
CA PHE A 32 14.99 -18.67 -15.43
C PHE A 32 15.02 -18.47 -13.90
N ASP A 33 15.62 -19.38 -13.12
CA ASP A 33 15.79 -19.21 -11.66
C ASP A 33 16.59 -17.95 -11.32
N GLN A 34 17.68 -17.69 -12.05
CA GLN A 34 18.47 -16.46 -11.87
C GLN A 34 17.66 -15.20 -12.17
N SER A 35 16.88 -15.20 -13.26
CA SER A 35 15.99 -14.10 -13.59
C SER A 35 14.92 -13.88 -12.51
N SER A 36 14.35 -14.96 -11.97
CA SER A 36 13.37 -14.89 -10.88
C SER A 36 13.99 -14.28 -9.64
N ARG A 37 15.17 -14.75 -9.20
CA ARG A 37 15.87 -14.18 -8.04
C ARG A 37 16.22 -12.70 -8.21
N GLN A 38 16.62 -12.29 -9.42
CA GLN A 38 16.91 -10.88 -9.72
C GLN A 38 15.65 -10.00 -9.71
N SER A 39 14.48 -10.60 -9.92
CA SER A 39 13.20 -9.89 -9.87
C SER A 39 12.66 -9.71 -8.45
N GLU A 40 13.27 -10.37 -7.47
CA GLU A 40 12.81 -10.32 -6.08
C GLU A 40 12.92 -8.90 -5.53
N ARG A 41 11.83 -8.43 -4.92
CA ARG A 41 11.72 -7.09 -4.36
C ARG A 41 10.99 -7.15 -3.03
N HIS A 42 11.50 -6.37 -2.09
CA HIS A 42 10.94 -6.22 -0.75
C HIS A 42 10.70 -4.73 -0.51
N ASN A 43 9.44 -4.35 -0.32
CA ASN A 43 9.06 -2.95 -0.19
C ASN A 43 8.17 -2.74 1.03
N PHE A 44 8.36 -1.61 1.67
CA PHE A 44 7.40 -1.02 2.57
C PHE A 44 6.68 0.14 1.88
N ASP A 45 5.36 0.18 2.01
CA ASP A 45 4.50 1.23 1.52
C ASP A 45 3.78 1.87 2.71
N TYR A 46 4.06 3.13 2.99
CA TYR A 46 3.36 3.92 4.01
C TYR A 46 2.50 4.98 3.33
N SER A 47 1.19 4.96 3.58
CA SER A 47 0.23 5.85 2.94
C SER A 47 -0.77 6.44 3.93
N ILE A 48 -1.30 7.60 3.57
CA ILE A 48 -2.35 8.35 4.25
C ILE A 48 -3.35 8.78 3.18
N GLN A 49 -4.59 8.39 3.37
CA GLN A 49 -5.72 8.85 2.59
C GLN A 49 -6.59 9.74 3.47
N LEU A 50 -6.90 10.92 2.96
CA LEU A 50 -7.78 11.88 3.61
C LEU A 50 -8.92 12.22 2.64
N SER A 51 -10.16 12.11 3.11
CA SER A 51 -11.35 12.47 2.38
C SER A 51 -12.24 13.31 3.27
N TYR A 52 -12.80 14.40 2.74
CA TYR A 52 -13.72 15.25 3.47
C TYR A 52 -14.74 15.85 2.52
N ALA A 53 -16.02 15.87 2.90
CA ALA A 53 -17.09 16.26 1.97
C ALA A 53 -17.28 17.78 1.82
N ARG A 54 -16.68 18.57 2.72
CA ARG A 54 -16.85 20.03 2.78
C ARG A 54 -15.57 20.71 3.22
N THR A 55 -15.48 22.00 2.93
CA THR A 55 -14.38 22.82 3.46
C THR A 55 -14.35 22.77 4.98
N ILE A 56 -13.19 22.46 5.55
CA ILE A 56 -12.92 22.47 6.98
C ILE A 56 -11.77 23.43 7.28
N GLU A 57 -11.79 24.05 8.45
CA GLU A 57 -10.83 25.09 8.86
C GLU A 57 -10.15 24.73 10.18
N ASN A 58 -9.01 25.37 10.47
CA ASN A 58 -8.22 25.17 11.70
C ASN A 58 -7.96 23.68 11.99
N VAL A 59 -7.55 22.95 10.96
CA VAL A 59 -7.42 21.49 11.01
C VAL A 59 -6.15 21.11 11.75
N THR A 60 -6.28 20.19 12.70
CA THR A 60 -5.19 19.48 13.36
C THR A 60 -5.51 18.00 13.38
N ILE A 61 -4.67 17.21 12.72
CA ILE A 61 -4.74 15.75 12.69
C ILE A 61 -3.44 15.22 13.29
N LEU A 62 -3.55 14.34 14.29
CA LEU A 62 -2.42 13.57 14.80
C LEU A 62 -2.71 12.09 14.57
N ILE A 63 -1.88 11.44 13.76
CA ILE A 63 -1.97 10.01 13.47
C ILE A 63 -0.67 9.31 13.84
N PRO A 64 -0.73 8.03 14.22
CA PRO A 64 0.45 7.25 14.56
C PRO A 64 1.42 7.14 13.36
N ILE A 65 2.69 6.96 13.66
CA ILE A 65 3.74 6.66 12.68
C ILE A 65 4.15 5.19 12.87
N PRO A 66 4.45 4.44 11.81
CA PRO A 66 4.97 3.08 11.94
C PRO A 66 6.29 3.06 12.73
N LEU A 67 6.39 2.13 13.67
CA LEU A 67 7.56 1.98 14.53
C LEU A 67 8.20 0.61 14.36
N LEU A 68 9.53 0.60 14.31
CA LEU A 68 10.34 -0.61 14.42
C LEU A 68 11.37 -0.40 15.53
N ASN A 69 11.35 -1.26 16.55
CA ASN A 69 12.25 -1.16 17.72
C ASN A 69 12.25 0.24 18.36
N GLY A 70 11.07 0.86 18.46
CA GLY A 70 10.88 2.20 19.02
C GLY A 70 11.36 3.37 18.15
N THR A 71 11.88 3.10 16.95
CA THR A 71 12.30 4.12 15.99
C THR A 71 11.23 4.31 14.91
N SER A 72 10.90 5.57 14.60
CA SER A 72 9.98 5.93 13.53
C SER A 72 10.54 5.49 12.17
N VAL A 73 9.75 4.74 11.42
CA VAL A 73 10.10 4.28 10.07
C VAL A 73 9.25 5.04 9.05
N LEU A 74 9.85 5.43 7.93
CA LEU A 74 9.19 6.10 6.80
C LEU A 74 8.57 7.48 7.09
N ALA A 75 8.97 8.13 8.18
CA ALA A 75 8.48 9.45 8.54
C ALA A 75 9.27 10.61 7.90
N GLU A 76 10.58 10.42 7.64
CA GLU A 76 11.42 11.49 7.09
C GLU A 76 10.97 12.01 5.73
N PRO A 77 10.51 11.16 4.77
CA PRO A 77 10.00 11.65 3.50
C PRO A 77 8.84 12.66 3.64
N PHE A 78 7.98 12.48 4.65
CA PHE A 78 6.86 13.38 4.92
C PHE A 78 7.35 14.72 5.47
N LEU A 79 8.33 14.69 6.39
CA LEU A 79 8.93 15.90 6.94
C LEU A 79 9.70 16.72 5.90
N ASN A 80 10.46 16.03 5.04
CA ASN A 80 11.24 16.68 3.99
C ASN A 80 10.39 17.08 2.78
N ARG A 81 9.07 16.82 2.83
CA ARG A 81 8.13 17.04 1.71
C ARG A 81 8.62 16.42 0.40
N THR A 82 9.30 15.28 0.46
CA THR A 82 9.71 14.53 -0.74
C THR A 82 8.63 13.57 -1.22
N VAL A 83 7.55 13.42 -0.45
CA VAL A 83 6.39 12.62 -0.79
C VAL A 83 5.45 13.41 -1.69
N HIS A 84 4.93 12.76 -2.73
CA HIS A 84 3.94 13.35 -3.62
C HIS A 84 2.55 13.45 -2.95
N GLY A 85 1.77 14.45 -3.34
CA GLY A 85 0.38 14.62 -2.91
C GLY A 85 0.19 15.45 -1.64
N ILE A 86 1.27 15.95 -1.01
CA ILE A 86 1.17 16.88 0.12
C ILE A 86 0.83 18.29 -0.41
N PRO A 87 -0.28 18.91 -0.01
CA PRO A 87 -0.57 20.30 -0.37
C PRO A 87 0.43 21.29 0.26
N ASP A 88 0.77 22.34 -0.48
CA ASP A 88 1.82 23.30 -0.09
C ASP A 88 1.52 24.03 1.22
N ASP A 89 0.24 24.28 1.49
CA ASP A 89 -0.32 25.01 2.63
C ASP A 89 -0.46 24.15 3.89
N TRP A 90 -0.13 22.86 3.84
CA TRP A 90 -0.15 21.97 5.00
C TRP A 90 1.17 21.95 5.73
N ASN A 91 1.14 22.13 7.05
CA ASN A 91 2.31 22.00 7.90
C ASN A 91 2.39 20.59 8.51
N LEU A 92 3.48 19.88 8.22
CA LEU A 92 3.73 18.52 8.70
C LEU A 92 4.88 18.54 9.71
N SER A 93 4.69 17.86 10.84
CA SER A 93 5.73 17.70 11.87
C SER A 93 5.57 16.38 12.61
N ILE A 94 6.61 15.91 13.29
CA ILE A 94 6.52 14.77 14.21
C ILE A 94 6.42 15.31 15.63
N GLU A 95 5.37 14.91 16.34
CA GLU A 95 5.17 15.28 17.74
C GLU A 95 5.16 14.03 18.61
N ARG A 96 5.70 14.13 19.82
CA ARG A 96 5.60 13.06 20.81
C ARG A 96 4.45 13.33 21.75
N VAL A 97 3.44 12.47 21.71
CA VAL A 97 2.31 12.50 22.63
C VAL A 97 2.40 11.27 23.52
N ASN A 98 2.56 11.48 24.83
CA ASN A 98 2.72 10.40 25.80
C ASN A 98 3.83 9.40 25.44
N GLY A 99 4.92 9.89 24.82
CA GLY A 99 6.06 9.09 24.39
C GLY A 99 5.93 8.48 22.97
N MET A 100 4.72 8.43 22.41
CA MET A 100 4.45 7.91 21.07
C MET A 100 4.69 9.00 20.01
N PRO A 101 5.53 8.76 18.99
CA PRO A 101 5.67 9.67 17.87
C PRO A 101 4.44 9.61 16.97
N MET A 102 3.90 10.77 16.65
CA MET A 102 2.75 10.95 15.77
C MET A 102 3.07 11.96 14.67
N LEU A 103 2.52 11.73 13.48
CA LEU A 103 2.56 12.68 12.40
C LEU A 103 1.45 13.70 12.63
N ALA A 104 1.86 14.95 12.84
CA ALA A 104 0.98 16.09 12.98
C ALA A 104 0.80 16.76 11.62
N ILE A 105 -0.44 16.77 11.11
CA ILE A 105 -0.85 17.47 9.90
C ILE A 105 -1.71 18.66 10.33
N ARG A 106 -1.28 19.87 10.00
CA ARG A 106 -2.00 21.11 10.32
C ARG A 106 -2.24 21.94 9.09
N ALA A 107 -3.45 22.45 8.94
CA ALA A 107 -3.80 23.36 7.86
C ALA A 107 -4.77 24.43 8.36
N VAL A 108 -4.61 25.65 7.87
CA VAL A 108 -5.56 26.73 8.17
C VAL A 108 -6.93 26.42 7.55
N ARG A 109 -6.93 25.83 6.36
CA ARG A 109 -8.13 25.51 5.59
C ARG A 109 -7.84 24.32 4.69
N MET A 110 -8.76 23.36 4.63
CA MET A 110 -8.72 22.25 3.67
C MET A 110 -9.99 22.31 2.83
N VAL A 111 -9.83 22.39 1.51
CA VAL A 111 -10.94 22.48 0.54
C VAL A 111 -11.02 21.14 -0.20
N PRO A 112 -12.19 20.51 -0.32
CA PRO A 112 -12.31 19.22 -0.97
C PRO A 112 -12.32 19.41 -2.48
N GLU A 113 -11.93 18.39 -3.21
CA GLU A 113 -11.93 18.39 -4.66
C GLU A 113 -12.97 17.40 -5.19
N TYR A 114 -13.84 17.86 -6.07
CA TYR A 114 -14.90 17.07 -6.69
C TYR A 114 -14.72 17.01 -8.21
N HIS A 115 -14.78 15.81 -8.78
CA HIS A 115 -14.61 15.56 -10.20
C HIS A 115 -15.92 15.15 -10.86
N GLY A 116 -16.03 15.48 -12.16
CA GLY A 116 -17.06 14.95 -13.03
C GLY A 116 -16.77 13.52 -13.46
N PHE A 117 -17.78 12.82 -13.98
CA PHE A 117 -17.55 11.50 -14.57
C PHE A 117 -16.60 11.60 -15.78
N PRO A 118 -15.75 10.57 -16.01
CA PRO A 118 -14.97 10.49 -17.23
C PRO A 118 -15.86 10.58 -18.47
N ILE A 119 -15.53 11.49 -19.37
CA ILE A 119 -16.26 11.68 -20.63
C ILE A 119 -15.65 10.75 -21.67
N ALA A 120 -16.46 9.85 -22.24
CA ALA A 120 -16.01 8.96 -23.30
C ALA A 120 -15.57 9.77 -24.54
N ILE A 121 -14.46 9.36 -25.14
CA ILE A 121 -13.94 9.94 -26.39
C ILE A 121 -14.13 8.89 -27.48
N GLU A 122 -14.94 9.20 -28.49
CA GLU A 122 -15.14 8.30 -29.63
C GLU A 122 -13.96 8.35 -30.61
N PRO A 123 -13.58 7.23 -31.24
CA PRO A 123 -12.53 7.22 -32.25
C PRO A 123 -12.82 8.20 -33.40
N GLY A 124 -11.91 9.15 -33.63
CA GLY A 124 -12.05 10.18 -34.67
C GLY A 124 -12.81 11.44 -34.24
N GLN A 125 -13.23 11.54 -32.97
CA GLN A 125 -13.89 12.73 -32.45
C GLN A 125 -12.95 13.94 -32.43
N SER A 126 -13.38 15.01 -33.12
CA SER A 126 -12.72 16.32 -33.10
C SER A 126 -13.78 17.42 -33.20
N PRO A 127 -13.83 18.39 -32.28
CA PRO A 127 -12.93 18.56 -31.13
C PRO A 127 -13.18 17.53 -30.02
N LEU A 128 -12.18 17.33 -29.18
CA LEU A 128 -12.33 16.53 -27.95
C LEU A 128 -13.37 17.17 -27.02
N PRO A 129 -14.12 16.36 -26.26
CA PRO A 129 -15.08 16.88 -25.30
C PRO A 129 -14.36 17.66 -24.19
N THR A 130 -14.96 18.76 -23.75
CA THR A 130 -14.38 19.60 -22.70
C THR A 130 -14.40 18.87 -21.36
N THR A 131 -13.23 18.71 -20.75
CA THR A 131 -13.12 18.21 -19.37
C THR A 131 -13.77 19.20 -18.41
N LEU A 132 -14.67 18.71 -17.56
CA LEU A 132 -15.28 19.53 -16.51
C LEU A 132 -14.21 19.97 -15.52
N ALA A 133 -14.24 21.25 -15.15
CA ALA A 133 -13.35 21.77 -14.12
C ALA A 133 -13.72 21.12 -12.76
N PRO A 134 -12.74 20.80 -11.91
CA PRO A 134 -13.01 20.32 -10.56
C PRO A 134 -13.85 21.33 -9.77
N GLY A 135 -14.81 20.82 -9.01
CA GLY A 135 -15.62 21.57 -8.06
C GLY A 135 -15.06 21.47 -6.65
N THR A 136 -15.53 22.34 -5.75
CA THR A 136 -15.18 22.32 -4.32
C THR A 136 -16.32 21.87 -3.42
N GLU A 137 -17.45 21.50 -4.01
CA GLU A 137 -18.63 20.95 -3.37
C GLU A 137 -19.30 19.96 -4.32
N TYR A 138 -20.11 19.06 -3.76
CA TYR A 138 -20.94 18.17 -4.56
C TYR A 138 -21.88 18.97 -5.48
N SER A 139 -21.90 18.58 -6.76
CA SER A 139 -22.86 19.05 -7.75
C SER A 139 -23.25 17.91 -8.69
N SER A 140 -24.28 18.11 -9.52
CA SER A 140 -24.63 17.15 -10.58
C SER A 140 -23.49 16.95 -11.59
N ASP A 141 -22.70 18.01 -11.80
CA ASP A 141 -21.64 18.03 -12.79
C ASP A 141 -20.32 17.47 -12.22
N THR A 142 -20.11 17.62 -10.90
CA THR A 142 -18.95 17.12 -10.16
C THR A 142 -19.38 16.27 -8.94
N PRO A 143 -19.93 15.05 -9.14
CA PRO A 143 -20.46 14.25 -8.05
C PRO A 143 -19.42 13.39 -7.33
N ILE A 144 -18.20 13.25 -7.86
CA ILE A 144 -17.18 12.32 -7.36
C ILE A 144 -16.26 13.07 -6.40
N LEU A 145 -16.26 12.71 -5.11
CA LEU A 145 -15.27 13.24 -4.16
C LEU A 145 -13.91 12.58 -4.40
N GLN A 146 -12.89 13.40 -4.63
CA GLN A 146 -11.52 12.94 -4.83
C GLN A 146 -10.76 12.93 -3.49
N PRO A 147 -10.37 11.77 -2.96
CA PRO A 147 -9.55 11.71 -1.76
C PRO A 147 -8.12 12.20 -2.05
N ILE A 148 -7.52 12.85 -1.06
CA ILE A 148 -6.10 13.18 -1.05
C ILE A 148 -5.34 11.93 -0.62
N SER A 149 -4.37 11.51 -1.43
CA SER A 149 -3.51 10.37 -1.14
C SER A 149 -2.06 10.80 -1.07
N ILE A 150 -1.41 10.53 0.06
CA ILE A 150 -0.02 10.86 0.35
C ILE A 150 0.66 9.57 0.74
N GLY A 151 1.77 9.20 0.10
CA GLY A 151 2.45 7.96 0.48
C GLY A 151 3.84 7.81 -0.10
N THR A 152 4.65 7.02 0.59
CA THR A 152 6.04 6.72 0.21
C THR A 152 6.24 5.22 0.14
N MET A 153 7.12 4.81 -0.78
CA MET A 153 7.61 3.43 -0.89
C MET A 153 9.10 3.40 -0.53
N HIS A 154 9.53 2.37 0.19
CA HIS A 154 10.92 2.14 0.53
C HIS A 154 11.31 0.69 0.32
N SER A 155 12.29 0.46 -0.55
CA SER A 155 12.82 -0.87 -0.83
C SER A 155 13.90 -1.27 0.17
N VAL A 156 13.87 -2.52 0.61
CA VAL A 156 14.84 -3.10 1.54
C VAL A 156 15.55 -4.32 0.94
N GLN A 157 16.77 -4.59 1.38
CA GLN A 157 17.61 -5.70 0.90
C GLN A 157 17.53 -6.94 1.82
N ARG A 158 16.34 -7.16 2.40
CA ARG A 158 16.03 -8.32 3.23
C ARG A 158 14.59 -8.72 3.02
N THR A 159 14.29 -9.99 3.23
CA THR A 159 12.91 -10.46 3.31
C THR A 159 12.21 -9.81 4.50
N ILE A 160 10.95 -9.42 4.29
CA ILE A 160 10.06 -8.88 5.31
C ILE A 160 9.32 -10.04 5.98
N ASP A 161 9.25 -10.06 7.31
CA ASP A 161 8.45 -11.03 8.06
C ASP A 161 6.95 -10.67 7.96
N THR A 162 6.31 -11.15 6.91
CA THR A 162 4.87 -10.95 6.67
C THR A 162 3.99 -11.92 7.47
N HIS A 163 4.58 -12.93 8.09
CA HIS A 163 3.86 -13.93 8.87
C HIS A 163 3.68 -13.45 10.32
N ASN A 164 4.72 -12.84 10.90
CA ASN A 164 4.71 -12.32 12.27
C ASN A 164 5.33 -10.90 12.32
N PRO A 165 4.67 -9.89 11.75
CA PRO A 165 5.24 -8.55 11.67
C PRO A 165 5.36 -7.84 13.02
N VAL A 166 4.52 -8.18 14.02
CA VAL A 166 4.55 -7.51 15.33
C VAL A 166 5.88 -7.82 16.04
N GLY A 167 6.69 -6.79 16.26
CA GLY A 167 8.02 -6.89 16.87
C GLY A 167 9.17 -7.14 15.89
N ASN A 168 8.87 -7.54 14.65
CA ASN A 168 9.86 -7.81 13.61
C ASN A 168 9.85 -6.77 12.48
N GLU A 169 8.70 -6.14 12.24
CA GLU A 169 8.45 -5.21 11.15
C GLU A 169 7.70 -3.95 11.62
N PRO A 170 7.75 -2.84 10.85
CA PRO A 170 7.07 -1.60 11.21
C PRO A 170 5.54 -1.75 11.31
N VAL A 171 4.97 -1.40 12.46
CA VAL A 171 3.52 -1.32 12.74
C VAL A 171 3.21 -0.08 13.58
N PHE A 172 1.95 0.38 13.65
CA PHE A 172 1.62 1.67 14.29
C PHE A 172 1.74 1.65 15.82
N VAL A 173 1.43 0.52 16.46
CA VAL A 173 1.51 0.36 17.93
C VAL A 173 2.10 -1.02 18.26
N PRO A 174 3.43 -1.21 18.14
CA PRO A 174 4.05 -2.52 18.28
C PRO A 174 3.89 -3.13 19.69
N ASP A 175 3.76 -2.29 20.72
CA ASP A 175 3.55 -2.72 22.11
C ASP A 175 2.05 -2.86 22.47
N GLY A 176 1.16 -2.74 21.49
CA GLY A 176 -0.29 -2.81 21.65
C GLY A 176 -0.82 -4.23 21.81
N GLU A 177 -2.08 -4.35 22.22
CA GLU A 177 -2.78 -5.63 22.24
C GLU A 177 -3.46 -5.90 20.89
N PHE A 178 -3.13 -7.03 20.28
CA PHE A 178 -3.69 -7.48 19.00
C PHE A 178 -4.66 -8.63 19.23
N ILE A 179 -5.95 -8.38 18.99
CA ILE A 179 -7.02 -9.36 19.19
C ILE A 179 -7.29 -10.05 17.85
N LEU A 180 -7.01 -11.35 17.77
CA LEU A 180 -7.31 -12.15 16.57
C LEU A 180 -8.83 -12.17 16.33
N LEU A 181 -9.25 -11.76 15.13
CA LEU A 181 -10.64 -11.84 14.71
C LEU A 181 -10.94 -13.24 14.17
N THR A 182 -11.90 -13.92 14.80
CA THR A 182 -12.34 -15.27 14.40
C THR A 182 -13.21 -15.28 13.14
N SER A 183 -13.43 -14.13 12.50
CA SER A 183 -14.31 -14.04 11.34
C SER A 183 -13.75 -14.83 10.17
N THR A 184 -14.62 -15.59 9.51
CA THR A 184 -14.41 -16.16 8.18
C THR A 184 -13.71 -15.12 7.29
N PRO A 185 -12.67 -15.50 6.53
CA PRO A 185 -11.91 -14.54 5.73
C PRO A 185 -12.90 -13.74 4.89
N LYS A 186 -12.90 -12.40 5.06
CA LYS A 186 -13.56 -11.51 4.12
C LYS A 186 -12.85 -11.76 2.78
N THR A 187 -13.48 -12.61 1.96
CA THR A 187 -12.98 -12.95 0.64
C THR A 187 -12.75 -11.64 -0.12
N PRO A 188 -11.58 -11.50 -0.77
CA PRO A 188 -10.73 -12.58 -1.27
C PRO A 188 -9.45 -12.85 -0.46
N ARG A 189 -9.21 -12.21 0.68
CA ARG A 189 -7.90 -12.27 1.36
C ARG A 189 -7.79 -13.54 2.21
N LEU A 190 -6.86 -14.42 1.85
CA LEU A 190 -6.38 -15.52 2.69
C LEU A 190 -5.37 -14.92 3.67
N GLY A 191 -5.52 -15.15 4.97
CA GLY A 191 -4.63 -14.60 6.00
C GLY A 191 -5.28 -14.52 7.38
N LYS A 192 -4.57 -13.93 8.36
CA LYS A 192 -5.10 -13.63 9.71
C LYS A 192 -5.33 -12.14 9.86
N GLU A 193 -6.45 -11.79 10.48
CA GLU A 193 -6.83 -10.41 10.78
C GLU A 193 -6.86 -10.20 12.30
N TYR A 194 -6.20 -9.16 12.76
CA TYR A 194 -6.15 -8.74 14.15
C TYR A 194 -6.75 -7.34 14.28
N SER A 195 -7.62 -7.15 15.27
CA SER A 195 -8.11 -5.82 15.64
C SER A 195 -7.23 -5.27 16.76
N HIS A 196 -6.91 -3.98 16.66
CA HIS A 196 -6.26 -3.23 17.73
C HIS A 196 -6.74 -1.78 17.71
N SER A 197 -6.28 -0.97 18.66
CA SER A 197 -6.69 0.42 18.79
C SER A 197 -5.48 1.32 18.87
N VAL A 198 -5.55 2.45 18.18
CA VAL A 198 -4.44 3.38 18.09
C VAL A 198 -4.91 4.78 18.46
N PRO A 199 -4.22 5.49 19.37
CA PRO A 199 -4.59 6.87 19.68
C PRO A 199 -4.43 7.76 18.45
N ALA A 200 -5.44 8.57 18.19
CA ALA A 200 -5.45 9.57 17.14
C ALA A 200 -6.15 10.84 17.62
N TYR A 201 -5.84 11.96 16.99
CA TYR A 201 -6.46 13.24 17.28
C TYR A 201 -7.01 13.86 16.01
N LEU A 202 -8.24 14.35 16.07
CA LEU A 202 -8.87 15.12 14.99
C LEU A 202 -9.59 16.33 15.58
N SER A 203 -9.17 17.52 15.14
CA SER A 203 -9.88 18.76 15.42
C SER A 203 -9.95 19.64 14.19
N PHE A 204 -11.11 20.24 13.97
CA PHE A 204 -11.37 21.18 12.89
C PHE A 204 -12.62 22.01 13.22
N THR A 205 -12.80 23.11 12.51
CA THR A 205 -14.01 23.94 12.52
C THR A 205 -14.69 23.87 11.17
N THR A 206 -16.03 23.90 11.16
CA THR A 206 -16.83 23.90 9.93
C THR A 206 -18.16 24.60 10.18
N ASP A 207 -18.68 25.27 9.15
CA ASP A 207 -19.97 25.95 9.22
C ASP A 207 -21.16 24.97 9.24
N ARG A 208 -20.95 23.75 8.71
CA ARG A 208 -21.94 22.68 8.59
C ARG A 208 -21.29 21.33 8.88
N PRO A 209 -22.02 20.31 9.37
CA PRO A 209 -21.47 18.96 9.54
C PRO A 209 -20.72 18.50 8.29
N ALA A 210 -19.50 18.04 8.48
CA ALA A 210 -18.56 17.68 7.43
C ALA A 210 -17.98 16.31 7.77
N GLU A 211 -18.34 15.31 6.97
CA GLU A 211 -17.79 13.97 7.09
C GLU A 211 -16.31 14.01 6.68
N VAL A 212 -15.45 13.50 7.56
CA VAL A 212 -14.01 13.39 7.42
C VAL A 212 -13.63 11.93 7.62
N HIS A 213 -12.93 11.38 6.65
CA HIS A 213 -12.38 10.03 6.68
C HIS A 213 -10.86 10.11 6.56
N ILE A 214 -10.16 9.50 7.51
CA ILE A 214 -8.71 9.38 7.52
C ILE A 214 -8.39 7.90 7.56
N ALA A 215 -7.63 7.42 6.58
CA ALA A 215 -7.07 6.08 6.61
C ALA A 215 -5.55 6.17 6.47
N THR A 216 -4.81 5.59 7.40
CA THR A 216 -3.35 5.46 7.27
C THR A 216 -2.97 3.99 7.31
N SER A 217 -2.03 3.60 6.45
CA SER A 217 -1.67 2.20 6.26
C SER A 217 -0.17 2.05 6.07
N ILE A 218 0.42 1.05 6.72
CA ILE A 218 1.76 0.55 6.46
C ILE A 218 1.65 -0.89 5.95
N GLN A 219 2.22 -1.15 4.78
CA GLN A 219 2.23 -2.46 4.16
C GLN A 219 3.67 -2.90 3.91
N GLY A 220 4.00 -4.14 4.26
CA GLY A 220 5.26 -4.78 3.87
C GLY A 220 4.97 -5.89 2.86
N THR A 221 5.66 -5.87 1.72
CA THR A 221 5.44 -6.82 0.62
C THR A 221 6.75 -7.45 0.16
N ASN A 222 6.78 -8.78 0.09
CA ASN A 222 7.79 -9.54 -0.64
C ASN A 222 7.18 -9.97 -1.98
N SER A 223 7.88 -9.74 -3.08
CA SER A 223 7.40 -10.10 -4.42
C SER A 223 8.50 -10.69 -5.27
N ILE A 224 8.16 -11.69 -6.08
CA ILE A 224 9.06 -12.33 -7.03
C ILE A 224 8.31 -12.62 -8.33
N TRP A 225 8.98 -12.49 -9.46
CA TRP A 225 8.45 -12.92 -10.74
C TRP A 225 8.88 -14.37 -11.02
N TRP A 226 7.92 -15.28 -11.07
CA TRP A 226 8.13 -16.69 -11.43
C TRP A 226 7.09 -17.10 -12.48
N GLY A 227 7.25 -16.63 -13.72
CA GLY A 227 6.23 -16.82 -14.77
C GLY A 227 4.93 -16.04 -14.53
N GLY A 228 4.95 -15.17 -13.52
CA GLY A 228 3.87 -14.35 -12.99
C GLY A 228 4.34 -13.71 -11.68
N TRP A 229 3.74 -12.59 -11.28
CA TRP A 229 4.05 -11.99 -9.99
C TRP A 229 3.42 -12.82 -8.87
N VAL A 230 4.27 -13.30 -7.97
CA VAL A 230 3.89 -13.96 -6.73
C VAL A 230 4.33 -13.05 -5.60
N TYR A 231 3.49 -12.93 -4.56
CA TYR A 231 3.79 -12.06 -3.43
C TYR A 231 3.25 -12.62 -2.12
N ASN A 232 3.85 -12.19 -1.03
CA ASN A 232 3.23 -12.23 0.29
C ASN A 232 3.35 -10.86 0.96
N SER A 233 2.39 -10.53 1.82
CA SER A 233 2.35 -9.23 2.48
C SER A 233 1.72 -9.26 3.87
N TYR A 234 1.99 -8.22 4.65
CA TYR A 234 1.21 -7.82 5.81
C TYR A 234 0.80 -6.35 5.65
N ALA A 235 -0.30 -5.94 6.28
CA ALA A 235 -0.74 -4.54 6.29
C ALA A 235 -1.35 -4.17 7.64
N ASP A 236 -0.89 -3.08 8.24
CA ASP A 236 -1.52 -2.46 9.41
C ASP A 236 -2.22 -1.19 8.95
N THR A 237 -3.53 -1.09 9.19
CA THR A 237 -4.36 0.02 8.73
C THR A 237 -5.14 0.62 9.88
N VAL A 238 -5.08 1.94 10.02
CA VAL A 238 -5.81 2.72 11.03
C VAL A 238 -6.83 3.58 10.30
N THR A 239 -8.08 3.50 10.72
CA THR A 239 -9.19 4.28 10.16
C THR A 239 -9.81 5.17 11.23
N LEU A 240 -10.00 6.44 10.89
CA LEU A 240 -10.66 7.42 11.72
C LEU A 240 -11.73 8.15 10.90
N ASP A 241 -12.98 7.93 11.27
CA ASP A 241 -14.15 8.53 10.64
C ASP A 241 -14.86 9.44 11.63
N SER A 242 -15.22 10.65 11.20
CA SER A 242 -15.99 11.56 12.03
C SER A 242 -16.70 12.65 11.21
N ASP A 243 -17.85 13.10 11.67
CA ASP A 243 -18.60 14.24 11.13
C ASP A 243 -18.40 15.54 11.92
N HIS A 244 -17.61 15.49 13.01
CA HIS A 244 -17.31 16.62 13.88
C HIS A 244 -15.88 16.54 14.46
N SER A 245 -15.43 17.63 15.10
CA SER A 245 -14.19 17.62 15.88
C SER A 245 -14.36 16.75 17.12
N ILE A 246 -13.52 15.72 17.27
CA ILE A 246 -13.60 14.73 18.36
C ILE A 246 -12.46 14.83 19.37
N GLY A 247 -11.40 15.57 19.05
CA GLY A 247 -10.20 15.62 19.89
C GLY A 247 -9.49 14.27 19.93
N TRP A 248 -9.02 13.85 21.11
CA TRP A 248 -8.36 12.57 21.31
C TRP A 248 -9.36 11.42 21.31
N THR A 249 -9.10 10.42 20.48
CA THR A 249 -9.88 9.17 20.45
C THR A 249 -8.96 7.97 20.21
N ASN A 250 -9.49 6.78 20.43
CA ASN A 250 -8.87 5.55 19.99
C ASN A 250 -9.47 5.17 18.62
N ALA A 251 -8.69 5.36 17.56
CA ALA A 251 -9.06 4.95 16.21
C ALA A 251 -9.04 3.43 16.09
N THR A 252 -9.95 2.91 15.26
CA THR A 252 -10.00 1.49 14.94
C THR A 252 -8.85 1.14 14.02
N ALA A 253 -8.14 0.05 14.33
CA ALA A 253 -7.05 -0.42 13.49
C ALA A 253 -7.14 -1.92 13.26
N SER A 254 -6.71 -2.35 12.08
CA SER A 254 -6.64 -3.75 11.69
C SER A 254 -5.27 -4.09 11.12
N LEU A 255 -4.71 -5.18 11.64
CA LEU A 255 -3.48 -5.78 11.14
C LEU A 255 -3.83 -7.07 10.39
N TYR A 256 -3.53 -7.10 9.10
CA TYR A 256 -3.59 -8.29 8.27
C TYR A 256 -2.20 -8.88 8.10
N THR A 257 -2.10 -10.20 8.22
CA THR A 257 -0.85 -10.97 8.11
C THR A 257 -1.10 -12.22 7.28
N GLU A 258 -0.03 -12.87 6.83
CA GLU A 258 -0.12 -14.13 6.09
C GLU A 258 -0.86 -14.00 4.74
N GLU A 259 -0.90 -12.79 4.16
CA GLU A 259 -1.54 -12.57 2.88
C GLU A 259 -0.66 -13.04 1.74
N GLY A 260 -1.25 -13.73 0.75
CA GLY A 260 -0.58 -14.14 -0.48
C GLY A 260 0.04 -15.54 -0.43
N ILE A 261 1.11 -15.73 -1.20
CA ILE A 261 1.80 -17.01 -1.39
C ILE A 261 3.24 -16.88 -0.90
N TYR A 262 3.62 -17.81 -0.03
CA TYR A 262 4.98 -17.97 0.45
C TYR A 262 5.76 -18.91 -0.48
N TYR A 263 7.03 -18.57 -0.77
CA TYR A 263 7.90 -19.25 -1.72
C TYR A 263 9.26 -19.59 -1.12
#